data_AF-A0A2A8SH77-F1
#
_entry.id   AF-A0A2A8SH77-F1
#
_cell.length_a   1.000
_cell.length_b   1.000
_cell.length_c   1.000
_cell.angle_alpha   90.00
_cell.angle_beta   90.00
_cell.angle_gamma   90.00
#
_symmetry.space_group_name_H-M   'P 1'
#
loop_
_entity.id
_entity.type
_entity.pdbx_description
1 polymer ?
#
loop_
_entity_poly.entity_id
_entity_poly.type
_entity_poly.pdbx_seq_one_letter_code
_entity_poly.pdbx_strand_id
1 'polypeptide(L)'
;MSSSKLVIDKLEKLFSELSVILEESRKGDIDYQISEVRYVINILNECQNNNYTDSDDVIKEIKLIHSNLYPPRGGLSDFFIWKADFNERVKANEPLGRIGDELWEMLK
;
A
#
# COMPACT_ATOMS: atom_id res chain seq x y z
N MET A 1 10.41 -21.83 4.13
CA MET A 1 9.87 -20.89 3.11
C MET A 1 10.95 -19.88 2.83
N SER A 2 11.19 -19.51 1.56
CA SER A 2 12.20 -18.49 1.21
C SER A 2 11.84 -17.14 1.85
N SER A 3 12.84 -16.37 2.27
CA SER A 3 12.64 -15.03 2.86
C SER A 3 11.83 -14.12 1.93
N SER A 4 12.08 -14.20 0.62
CA SER A 4 11.39 -13.37 -0.38
C SER A 4 9.90 -13.71 -0.52
N LYS A 5 9.51 -14.98 -0.33
CA LYS A 5 8.10 -15.39 -0.34
C LYS A 5 7.32 -14.71 0.79
N LEU A 6 7.87 -14.72 2.01
CA LEU A 6 7.23 -14.08 3.17
C LEU A 6 7.10 -12.56 2.97
N VAL A 7 8.08 -11.93 2.31
CA VAL A 7 8.03 -10.50 1.98
C VAL A 7 6.92 -10.23 0.96
N ILE A 8 6.86 -10.97 -0.15
CA ILE A 8 5.82 -10.81 -1.18
C ILE A 8 4.43 -11.02 -0.59
N ASP A 9 4.22 -12.10 0.17
CA ASP A 9 2.92 -12.39 0.79
C ASP A 9 2.50 -11.30 1.79
N LYS A 10 3.47 -10.72 2.53
CA LYS A 10 3.19 -9.62 3.45
C LYS A 10 2.90 -8.30 2.73
N LEU A 11 3.63 -7.99 1.66
CA LEU A 11 3.36 -6.81 0.83
C LEU A 11 1.97 -6.89 0.19
N GLU A 12 1.60 -8.06 -0.36
CA GLU A 12 0.27 -8.27 -0.97
C GLU A 12 -0.83 -7.98 0.06
N LYS A 13 -0.73 -8.56 1.25
CA LYS A 13 -1.67 -8.31 2.33
C LYS A 13 -1.80 -6.82 2.67
N LEU A 14 -0.67 -6.12 2.86
CA LEU A 14 -0.67 -4.70 3.24
C LEU A 14 -1.24 -3.80 2.14
N PHE A 15 -0.87 -4.02 0.88
CA PHE A 15 -1.41 -3.26 -0.24
C PHE A 15 -2.89 -3.57 -0.50
N SER A 16 -3.33 -4.81 -0.31
CA SER A 16 -4.75 -5.20 -0.38
C SER A 16 -5.58 -4.52 0.73
N GLU A 17 -5.08 -4.48 1.97
CA GLU A 17 -5.71 -3.72 3.06
C GLU A 17 -5.76 -2.21 2.76
N LEU A 18 -4.67 -1.64 2.23
CA LEU A 18 -4.63 -0.24 1.82
C LEU A 18 -5.65 0.06 0.73
N SER A 19 -5.75 -0.80 -0.28
CA SER A 19 -6.70 -0.67 -1.39
C SER A 19 -8.13 -0.54 -0.89
N VAL A 20 -8.55 -1.42 0.03
CA VAL A 20 -9.89 -1.36 0.65
C VAL A 20 -10.13 0.00 1.31
N ILE A 21 -9.16 0.47 2.11
CA ILE A 21 -9.28 1.76 2.82
C ILE A 21 -9.43 2.93 1.83
N LEU A 22 -8.59 2.96 0.78
CA LEU A 22 -8.59 4.04 -0.21
C LEU A 22 -9.88 4.04 -1.04
N GLU A 23 -10.40 2.88 -1.42
CA GLU A 23 -11.63 2.73 -2.21
C GLU A 23 -12.87 3.13 -1.40
N GLU A 24 -12.96 2.72 -0.13
CA GLU A 24 -14.06 3.10 0.77
C GLU A 24 -14.08 4.60 1.07
N SER A 25 -12.89 5.22 1.08
CA SER A 25 -12.70 6.63 1.38
C SER A 25 -12.57 7.50 0.13
N ARG A 26 -12.84 6.93 -1.06
CA ARG A 26 -12.52 7.53 -2.34
C ARG A 26 -13.15 8.91 -2.48
N LYS A 27 -12.26 9.89 -2.56
CA LYS A 27 -12.50 11.23 -3.07
C LYS A 27 -11.60 11.35 -4.30
N GLY A 28 -12.04 12.01 -5.37
CA GLY A 28 -11.33 11.99 -6.66
C GLY A 28 -9.89 12.53 -6.66
N ASP A 29 -9.42 13.04 -5.52
CA ASP A 29 -8.07 13.55 -5.27
C ASP A 29 -7.00 12.46 -5.07
N ILE A 30 -7.40 11.19 -4.88
CA ILE A 30 -6.48 10.05 -4.69
C ILE A 30 -6.57 8.97 -5.78
N ASP A 31 -7.22 9.25 -6.92
CA ASP A 31 -7.44 8.28 -7.99
C ASP A 31 -6.13 7.73 -8.57
N TYR A 32 -5.08 8.57 -8.64
CA TYR A 32 -3.74 8.14 -9.07
C TYR A 32 -3.14 7.13 -8.08
N GLN A 33 -3.19 7.41 -6.77
CA GLN A 33 -2.68 6.52 -5.73
C GLN A 33 -3.43 5.19 -5.70
N ILE A 34 -4.75 5.21 -5.88
CA ILE A 34 -5.55 3.98 -6.01
C ILE A 34 -5.08 3.14 -7.21
N SER A 35 -4.80 3.79 -8.35
CA SER A 35 -4.29 3.10 -9.53
C SER A 35 -2.93 2.44 -9.28
N GLU A 36 -1.99 3.16 -8.65
CA GLU A 36 -0.67 2.63 -8.29
C GLU A 36 -0.78 1.45 -7.31
N VAL A 37 -1.64 1.55 -6.29
CA VAL A 37 -1.88 0.44 -5.33
C VAL A 37 -2.44 -0.79 -6.04
N ARG A 38 -3.40 -0.62 -6.95
CA ARG A 38 -3.95 -1.73 -7.75
C ARG A 38 -2.88 -2.36 -8.64
N TYR A 39 -2.00 -1.56 -9.24
CA TYR A 39 -0.91 -2.06 -10.04
C TYR A 39 0.07 -2.91 -9.20
N VAL A 40 0.43 -2.42 -8.00
CA VAL A 40 1.26 -3.17 -7.05
C VAL A 40 0.63 -4.51 -6.68
N ILE A 41 -0.67 -4.55 -6.37
CA ILE A 41 -1.36 -5.81 -6.08
C ILE A 41 -1.29 -6.77 -7.28
N ASN A 42 -1.44 -6.26 -8.50
CA ASN A 42 -1.36 -7.10 -9.70
C ASN A 42 0.03 -7.75 -9.86
N ILE A 43 1.12 -6.97 -9.77
CA ILE A 43 2.48 -7.51 -9.92
C ILE A 43 2.85 -8.47 -8.77
N LEU A 44 2.33 -8.26 -7.56
CA LEU A 44 2.49 -9.18 -6.43
C LEU A 44 1.79 -10.52 -6.71
N ASN A 45 0.55 -10.48 -7.19
CA ASN A 45 -0.21 -11.67 -7.56
C ASN A 45 0.46 -12.43 -8.72
N GLU A 46 0.95 -11.72 -9.74
CA GLU A 46 1.73 -12.32 -10.83
C GLU A 46 3.00 -13.02 -10.32
N CYS A 47 3.71 -12.38 -9.39
CA CYS A 47 4.89 -12.98 -8.74
C CYS A 47 4.54 -14.27 -7.99
N GLN A 48 3.45 -14.27 -7.20
CA GLN A 48 2.97 -15.45 -6.49
C GLN A 48 2.58 -16.57 -7.47
N ASN A 49 1.86 -16.23 -8.54
CA ASN A 49 1.46 -17.17 -9.59
C ASN A 49 2.67 -17.75 -10.35
N ASN A 50 3.76 -16.99 -10.47
CA ASN A 50 5.03 -17.45 -11.04
C ASN A 50 5.98 -18.09 -9.99
N ASN A 51 5.43 -18.62 -8.89
CA ASN A 51 6.19 -19.27 -7.81
C ASN A 51 7.34 -18.43 -7.24
N TYR A 52 7.18 -17.11 -7.18
CA TYR A 52 8.13 -16.16 -6.59
C TYR A 52 9.48 -16.07 -7.32
N THR A 53 9.54 -16.52 -8.59
CA THR A 53 10.77 -16.56 -9.40
C THR A 53 11.43 -15.18 -9.54
N ASP A 54 10.63 -14.13 -9.69
CA ASP A 54 11.10 -12.76 -9.95
C ASP A 54 10.99 -11.85 -8.72
N SER A 55 10.95 -12.44 -7.52
CA SER A 55 10.61 -11.71 -6.28
C SER A 55 11.51 -10.50 -5.99
N ASP A 56 12.81 -10.59 -6.25
CA ASP A 56 13.75 -9.48 -5.99
C ASP A 56 13.51 -8.29 -6.92
N ASP A 57 13.16 -8.53 -8.18
CA ASP A 57 12.90 -7.46 -9.15
C ASP A 57 11.52 -6.82 -8.91
N VAL A 58 10.52 -7.63 -8.58
CA VAL A 58 9.20 -7.16 -8.14
C VAL A 58 9.32 -6.27 -6.90
N ILE A 59 10.13 -6.67 -5.90
CA ILE A 59 10.34 -5.84 -4.70
C ILE A 59 10.98 -4.48 -5.08
N LYS A 60 11.97 -4.45 -5.97
CA LYS A 60 12.59 -3.18 -6.42
C LYS A 60 11.57 -2.27 -7.11
N GLU A 61 10.73 -2.82 -7.97
CA GLU A 61 9.68 -2.07 -8.65
C GLU A 61 8.65 -1.50 -7.66
N ILE A 62 8.21 -2.31 -6.69
CA ILE A 62 7.30 -1.87 -5.63
C ILE A 62 7.90 -0.73 -4.80
N LYS A 63 9.22 -0.75 -4.52
CA LYS A 63 9.88 0.36 -3.80
C LYS A 63 9.76 1.68 -4.57
N LEU A 64 9.92 1.64 -5.90
CA LEU A 64 9.77 2.83 -6.75
C LEU A 64 8.32 3.33 -6.74
N ILE A 65 7.35 2.43 -6.93
CA ILE A 65 5.93 2.78 -6.93
C ILE A 65 5.48 3.32 -5.57
N HIS A 66 5.93 2.69 -4.48
CA HIS A 66 5.63 3.12 -3.12
C HIS A 66 6.09 4.57 -2.89
N SER A 67 7.23 4.99 -3.43
CA SER A 67 7.67 6.38 -3.34
C SER A 67 6.73 7.37 -4.07
N ASN A 68 6.07 6.93 -5.14
CA ASN A 68 5.10 7.75 -5.89
C ASN A 68 3.77 7.93 -5.13
N LEU A 69 3.46 7.07 -4.16
CA LEU A 69 2.30 7.22 -3.29
C LEU A 69 2.45 8.41 -2.32
N TYR A 70 3.70 8.76 -1.98
CA TYR A 70 4.05 9.80 -1.02
C TYR A 70 4.93 10.89 -1.67
N PRO A 71 4.41 11.62 -2.69
CA PRO A 71 5.14 12.69 -3.32
C PRO A 71 5.41 13.83 -2.30
N PRO A 72 6.39 14.71 -2.55
CA PRO A 72 6.70 15.82 -1.64
C PRO A 72 5.54 16.79 -1.34
N ARG A 73 4.46 16.75 -2.14
CA ARG A 73 3.25 17.55 -1.95
C ARG A 73 2.04 16.69 -2.36
N GLY A 74 1.07 16.50 -1.46
CA GLY A 74 -0.14 15.73 -1.75
C GLY A 74 0.05 14.21 -1.60
N GLY A 75 -0.75 13.48 -2.37
CA GLY A 75 -0.80 12.01 -2.32
C GLY A 75 -1.22 11.49 -0.95
N LEU A 76 -0.70 10.33 -0.57
CA LEU A 76 -1.06 9.70 0.70
C LEU A 76 -0.48 10.41 1.93
N SER A 77 0.53 11.28 1.75
CA SER A 77 1.05 12.11 2.83
C SER A 77 0.02 13.12 3.38
N ASP A 78 -0.90 13.58 2.53
CA ASP A 78 -1.98 14.51 2.91
C ASP A 78 -3.34 13.81 3.07
N PHE A 79 -3.39 12.49 2.87
CA PHE A 79 -4.62 11.72 2.92
C PHE A 79 -4.97 11.33 4.37
N PHE A 80 -6.21 11.62 4.77
CA PHE A 80 -6.78 11.14 6.02
C PHE A 80 -8.30 10.95 5.88
N ILE A 81 -8.82 9.96 6.61
CA ILE A 81 -10.24 9.70 6.68
C ILE A 81 -10.88 10.68 7.66
N TRP A 82 -11.70 11.59 7.15
CA TRP A 82 -12.41 12.55 7.99
C TRP A 82 -13.68 11.96 8.61
N LYS A 83 -13.80 12.05 9.93
CA LYS A 83 -15.02 11.76 10.70
C LYS A 83 -15.33 12.94 11.63
N ALA A 84 -16.61 13.23 11.88
CA ALA A 84 -17.01 14.35 12.73
C ALA A 84 -16.57 14.15 14.19
N ASP A 85 -16.78 12.95 14.73
CA ASP A 85 -16.29 12.56 16.04
C ASP A 85 -14.77 12.32 16.04
N PHE A 86 -14.10 12.79 17.09
CA PHE A 86 -12.65 12.66 17.22
C PHE A 86 -12.21 11.21 17.37
N ASN A 87 -12.89 10.43 18.21
CA ASN A 87 -12.50 9.04 18.47
C ASN A 87 -12.76 8.16 17.25
N GLU A 88 -13.86 8.39 16.53
CA GLU A 88 -14.13 7.73 15.25
C GLU A 88 -13.06 8.06 14.22
N ARG A 89 -12.59 9.32 14.17
CA ARG A 89 -11.53 9.74 13.24
C ARG A 89 -10.20 9.06 13.56
N VAL A 90 -9.81 9.01 14.83
CA VAL A 90 -8.60 8.32 15.26
C VAL A 90 -8.68 6.83 14.87
N LYS A 91 -9.79 6.17 15.20
CA LYS A 91 -10.01 4.75 14.84
C LYS A 91 -9.99 4.50 13.35
N ALA A 92 -10.57 5.40 12.55
CA ALA A 92 -10.58 5.26 11.09
C ALA A 92 -9.18 5.37 10.48
N ASN A 93 -8.30 6.20 11.04
CA ASN A 93 -6.95 6.42 10.51
C ASN A 93 -5.88 5.49 11.11
N GLU A 94 -6.17 4.78 12.21
CA GLU A 94 -5.23 3.83 12.81
C GLU A 94 -4.74 2.75 11.81
N PRO A 95 -5.62 2.10 11.01
CA PRO A 95 -5.16 1.12 10.01
C PRO A 95 -4.24 1.74 8.96
N LEU A 96 -4.56 2.97 8.51
CA LEU A 96 -3.74 3.68 7.52
C LEU A 96 -2.33 3.96 8.05
N GLY A 97 -2.22 4.45 9.28
CA GLY A 97 -0.94 4.69 9.94
C GLY A 97 -0.12 3.41 10.11
N ARG A 98 -0.73 2.34 10.65
CA ARG A 98 -0.07 1.05 10.81
C ARG A 98 0.45 0.51 9.46
N ILE A 99 -0.38 0.51 8.42
CA ILE A 99 0.02 0.01 7.10
C ILE A 99 1.18 0.84 6.54
N GLY A 100 1.11 2.17 6.66
CA GLY A 100 2.19 3.07 6.23
C GLY A 100 3.51 2.77 6.93
N ASP A 101 3.50 2.61 8.26
CA ASP A 101 4.70 2.28 9.03
C ASP A 101 5.28 0.91 8.65
N GLU A 102 4.43 -0.10 8.48
CA GLU A 102 4.87 -1.45 8.09
C GLU A 102 5.45 -1.47 6.67
N LEU A 103 4.83 -0.77 5.72
CA LEU A 103 5.35 -0.65 4.35
C LEU A 103 6.67 0.11 4.33
N TRP A 104 6.80 1.18 5.10
CA TRP A 104 8.04 1.94 5.22
C TRP A 104 9.20 1.08 5.71
N GLU A 105 9.00 0.32 6.79
CA GLU A 105 10.04 -0.55 7.33
C GLU A 105 10.47 -1.66 6.37
N MET A 106 9.54 -2.15 5.54
CA MET A 106 9.80 -3.19 4.54
C MET A 106 10.45 -2.66 3.26
N LEU A 107 10.12 -1.43 2.86
CA LEU A 107 10.48 -0.87 1.55
C LEU A 107 11.58 0.20 1.59
N LYS A 108 12.06 0.60 2.77
CA LYS A 108 13.24 1.46 2.93
C LYS A 108 14.49 0.96 2.21
#